data_AF-A0A9W7AHV5-F1
#
_entry.id   AF-A0A9W7AHV5-F1
#
_cell.length_a   1.000
_cell.length_b   1.000
_cell.length_c   1.000
_cell.angle_alpha   90.00
_cell.angle_beta   90.00
_cell.angle_gamma   90.00
#
_symmetry.space_group_name_H-M   'P 1'
#
loop_
_entity.id
_entity.type
_entity.pdbx_description
1 polymer ?
#
loop_
_entity_poly.entity_id
_entity_poly.type
_entity_poly.pdbx_seq_one_letter_code
_entity_poly.pdbx_strand_id
1 'polypeptide(L)'
;MSALSDANDKQKVLKALENERRAKVKKAKGAAGSNKKKQKEAAAAVEAVFDKKKAEIEANYASASAPPSDKDSSALASVMSSTAIADPEPEPKPEADPAAAKREKARLKKMKKKQKEQQEQAQIESDMANAGPSNREVESDAIISENKFRENNLEIMDVEADGHCLYRAIGHYLSKSHEEVRVLAAGFLESNSDSFTPFLSEEDGTFEEYVAKVRKSAEWGGELELRALSNGLKRRIKIYNSSKTPIMIGESFGEEDELKVSYHRYYYDLGEHYNVVRNKVGV
;
A
#
# COMPACT_ATOMS: atom_id res chain seq x y z
N MET A 1 -27.89 -15.56 6.97
CA MET A 1 -27.70 -14.14 6.57
C MET A 1 -26.23 -13.71 6.42
N SER A 2 -25.23 -14.59 6.65
CA SER A 2 -23.80 -14.20 6.70
C SER A 2 -23.09 -14.06 5.33
N ALA A 3 -23.40 -14.90 4.34
CA ALA A 3 -22.66 -14.88 3.06
C ALA A 3 -22.98 -13.65 2.16
N LEU A 4 -24.16 -13.05 2.34
CA LEU A 4 -24.58 -11.85 1.58
C LEU A 4 -23.93 -10.56 2.08
N SER A 5 -23.57 -10.47 3.38
CA SER A 5 -22.80 -9.34 3.91
C SER A 5 -21.36 -9.38 3.40
N ASP A 6 -20.72 -10.55 3.42
CA ASP A 6 -19.32 -10.71 3.06
C ASP A 6 -19.07 -10.47 1.56
N ALA A 7 -20.03 -10.86 0.70
CA ALA A 7 -19.98 -10.57 -0.73
C ALA A 7 -20.16 -9.07 -1.03
N ASN A 8 -21.05 -8.39 -0.30
CA ASN A 8 -21.29 -6.97 -0.46
C ASN A 8 -20.07 -6.15 0.04
N ASP A 9 -19.42 -6.61 1.09
CA ASP A 9 -18.22 -5.97 1.63
C ASP A 9 -16.98 -6.22 0.75
N LYS A 10 -16.81 -7.44 0.18
CA LYS A 10 -15.82 -7.70 -0.88
C LYS A 10 -15.99 -6.74 -2.05
N GLN A 11 -17.24 -6.54 -2.51
CA GLN A 11 -17.52 -5.67 -3.66
C GLN A 11 -17.23 -4.20 -3.37
N LYS A 12 -17.48 -3.73 -2.13
CA LYS A 12 -17.08 -2.38 -1.69
C LYS A 12 -15.56 -2.20 -1.66
N VAL A 13 -14.84 -3.17 -1.09
CA VAL A 13 -13.37 -3.13 -1.00
C VAL A 13 -12.72 -3.15 -2.39
N LEU A 14 -13.19 -4.02 -3.29
CA LEU A 14 -12.68 -4.08 -4.66
C LEU A 14 -12.97 -2.80 -5.46
N LYS A 15 -14.14 -2.19 -5.24
CA LYS A 15 -14.50 -0.92 -5.89
C LYS A 15 -13.66 0.25 -5.38
N ALA A 16 -13.35 0.28 -4.08
CA ALA A 16 -12.44 1.27 -3.50
C ALA A 16 -11.02 1.11 -4.08
N LEU A 17 -10.52 -0.12 -4.18
CA LEU A 17 -9.23 -0.43 -4.78
C LEU A 17 -9.15 0.01 -6.24
N GLU A 18 -10.21 -0.18 -7.04
CA GLU A 18 -10.22 0.23 -8.44
C GLU A 18 -10.22 1.77 -8.60
N ASN A 19 -10.91 2.48 -7.72
CA ASN A 19 -10.90 3.94 -7.69
C ASN A 19 -9.51 4.47 -7.34
N GLU A 20 -8.85 3.88 -6.34
CA GLU A 20 -7.49 4.22 -5.93
C GLU A 20 -6.48 3.93 -7.07
N ARG A 21 -6.61 2.78 -7.75
CA ARG A 21 -5.81 2.42 -8.93
C ARG A 21 -5.87 3.52 -9.99
N ARG A 22 -7.08 3.99 -10.33
CA ARG A 22 -7.28 5.04 -11.34
C ARG A 22 -6.61 6.36 -10.93
N ALA A 23 -6.70 6.75 -9.66
CA ALA A 23 -6.06 7.95 -9.14
C ALA A 23 -4.52 7.85 -9.20
N LYS A 24 -3.95 6.71 -8.79
CA LYS A 24 -2.50 6.47 -8.76
C LYS A 24 -1.90 6.37 -10.16
N VAL A 25 -2.58 5.71 -11.10
CA VAL A 25 -2.16 5.67 -12.52
C VAL A 25 -2.14 7.09 -13.12
N LYS A 26 -3.14 7.92 -12.81
CA LYS A 26 -3.17 9.32 -13.26
C LYS A 26 -2.01 10.13 -12.67
N LYS A 27 -1.71 9.96 -11.37
CA LYS A 27 -0.58 10.63 -10.70
C LYS A 27 0.77 10.19 -11.26
N ALA A 28 0.98 8.89 -11.48
CA ALA A 28 2.21 8.33 -12.05
C ALA A 28 2.45 8.81 -13.50
N LYS A 29 1.39 8.86 -14.32
CA LYS A 29 1.47 9.47 -15.66
C LYS A 29 1.81 10.97 -15.61
N GLY A 30 1.29 11.70 -14.61
CA GLY A 30 1.63 13.11 -14.38
C GLY A 30 3.10 13.31 -13.99
N ALA A 31 3.63 12.48 -13.09
CA ALA A 31 5.02 12.54 -12.65
C ALA A 31 6.03 12.18 -13.76
N ALA A 32 5.65 11.32 -14.71
CA ALA A 32 6.48 10.94 -15.85
C ALA A 32 6.61 12.02 -16.95
N GLY A 33 5.99 13.19 -16.77
CA GLY A 33 6.07 14.32 -17.70
C GLY A 33 5.43 13.99 -19.06
N SER A 34 5.92 14.61 -20.15
CA SER A 34 5.32 14.47 -21.50
C SER A 34 5.77 13.21 -22.26
N ASN A 35 6.72 12.43 -21.72
CA ASN A 35 7.29 11.29 -22.43
C ASN A 35 6.35 10.08 -22.38
N LYS A 36 5.74 9.75 -23.53
CA LYS A 36 4.74 8.68 -23.66
C LYS A 36 5.25 7.29 -23.27
N LYS A 37 6.55 7.01 -23.48
CA LYS A 37 7.16 5.73 -23.07
C LYS A 37 7.25 5.64 -21.55
N LYS A 38 7.77 6.69 -20.90
CA LYS A 38 7.86 6.78 -19.42
C LYS A 38 6.49 6.79 -18.75
N GLN A 39 5.49 7.47 -19.33
CA GLN A 39 4.11 7.43 -18.84
C GLN A 39 3.50 6.02 -18.89
N LYS A 40 3.81 5.25 -19.94
CA LYS A 40 3.31 3.88 -20.09
C LYS A 40 4.00 2.93 -19.08
N GLU A 41 5.31 3.05 -18.92
CA GLU A 41 6.09 2.28 -17.93
C GLU A 41 5.63 2.58 -16.49
N ALA A 42 5.48 3.85 -16.14
CA ALA A 42 5.00 4.25 -14.80
C ALA A 42 3.55 3.81 -14.53
N ALA A 43 2.69 3.83 -15.55
CA ALA A 43 1.32 3.31 -15.44
C ALA A 43 1.30 1.79 -15.25
N ALA A 44 2.09 1.06 -16.03
CA ALA A 44 2.17 -0.40 -15.94
C ALA A 44 2.73 -0.87 -14.59
N ALA A 45 3.73 -0.16 -14.04
CA ALA A 45 4.26 -0.45 -12.71
C ALA A 45 3.20 -0.29 -11.62
N VAL A 46 2.39 0.78 -11.69
CA VAL A 46 1.27 0.98 -10.75
C VAL A 46 0.18 -0.07 -10.97
N GLU A 47 -0.20 -0.37 -12.22
CA GLU A 47 -1.22 -1.37 -12.51
C GLU A 47 -0.85 -2.75 -11.95
N ALA A 48 0.40 -3.19 -12.12
CA ALA A 48 0.88 -4.47 -11.59
C ALA A 48 0.77 -4.58 -10.06
N VAL A 49 1.07 -3.50 -9.33
CA VAL A 49 0.94 -3.46 -7.86
C VAL A 49 -0.53 -3.62 -7.44
N PHE A 50 -1.44 -2.92 -8.13
CA PHE A 50 -2.87 -3.00 -7.82
C PHE A 50 -3.49 -4.33 -8.23
N ASP A 51 -3.02 -4.97 -9.31
CA ASP A 51 -3.47 -6.30 -9.72
C ASP A 51 -3.04 -7.36 -8.69
N LYS A 52 -1.83 -7.27 -8.12
CA LYS A 52 -1.40 -8.13 -7.01
C LYS A 52 -2.27 -7.93 -5.76
N LYS A 53 -2.52 -6.68 -5.37
CA LYS A 53 -3.38 -6.33 -4.22
C LYS A 53 -4.82 -6.81 -4.42
N LYS A 54 -5.33 -6.75 -5.65
CA LYS A 54 -6.65 -7.29 -6.01
C LYS A 54 -6.70 -8.80 -5.83
N ALA A 55 -5.71 -9.52 -6.36
CA ALA A 55 -5.64 -10.98 -6.25
C ALA A 55 -5.55 -11.44 -4.78
N GLU A 56 -4.78 -10.73 -3.96
CA GLU A 56 -4.65 -11.00 -2.52
C GLU A 56 -5.97 -10.79 -1.76
N ILE A 57 -6.68 -9.69 -2.02
CA ILE A 57 -8.01 -9.44 -1.44
C ILE A 57 -9.00 -10.52 -1.88
N GLU A 58 -8.98 -10.90 -3.15
CA GLU A 58 -9.85 -11.96 -3.68
C GLU A 58 -9.55 -13.32 -3.04
N ALA A 59 -8.27 -13.66 -2.81
CA ALA A 59 -7.84 -14.88 -2.13
C ALA A 59 -8.21 -14.89 -0.64
N ASN A 60 -8.01 -13.76 0.07
CA ASN A 60 -8.38 -13.62 1.48
C ASN A 60 -9.89 -13.82 1.68
N TYR A 61 -10.72 -13.20 0.82
CA TYR A 61 -12.18 -13.42 0.87
C TYR A 61 -12.60 -14.83 0.44
N ALA A 62 -11.86 -15.48 -0.48
CA ALA A 62 -12.13 -16.87 -0.86
C ALA A 62 -11.79 -17.86 0.27
N SER A 63 -10.74 -17.60 1.05
CA SER A 63 -10.35 -18.41 2.20
C SER A 63 -11.30 -18.23 3.40
N ALA A 64 -11.92 -17.06 3.53
CA ALA A 64 -12.89 -16.75 4.59
C ALA A 64 -14.29 -17.34 4.35
N SER A 65 -14.57 -17.89 3.16
CA SER A 65 -15.93 -18.29 2.76
C SER A 65 -16.11 -19.79 2.43
N ALA A 66 -15.27 -20.71 2.92
CA ALA A 66 -15.45 -22.14 2.63
C ALA A 66 -16.74 -22.70 3.30
N PRO A 67 -17.79 -23.09 2.54
CA PRO A 67 -19.04 -23.62 3.08
C PRO A 67 -19.07 -25.17 3.08
N PRO A 68 -19.89 -25.82 3.94
CA PRO A 68 -20.34 -27.19 3.71
C PRO A 68 -21.25 -27.23 2.47
N SER A 69 -21.13 -28.31 1.71
CA SER A 69 -21.91 -28.67 0.52
C SER A 69 -23.41 -28.78 0.78
N ASP A 70 -24.24 -28.27 -0.14
CA ASP A 70 -25.20 -29.09 -0.89
C ASP A 70 -25.93 -28.28 -2.00
N LYS A 71 -26.52 -29.05 -2.91
CA LYS A 71 -26.83 -28.80 -4.32
C LYS A 71 -28.16 -28.07 -4.60
N ASP A 72 -28.35 -27.81 -5.91
CA ASP A 72 -29.57 -27.47 -6.67
C ASP A 72 -30.00 -25.99 -6.67
N SER A 73 -30.49 -25.38 -7.77
CA SER A 73 -30.71 -25.82 -9.16
C SER A 73 -31.10 -24.62 -10.06
N SER A 74 -30.97 -24.80 -11.38
CA SER A 74 -31.64 -24.12 -12.52
C SER A 74 -31.43 -22.59 -12.72
N ALA A 75 -30.85 -22.08 -13.80
CA ALA A 75 -31.14 -22.15 -15.24
C ALA A 75 -32.24 -21.19 -15.76
N LEU A 76 -31.85 -20.44 -16.82
CA LEU A 76 -32.64 -19.82 -17.90
C LEU A 76 -33.07 -18.32 -17.80
N ALA A 77 -32.24 -17.48 -18.42
CA ALA A 77 -32.47 -16.75 -19.68
C ALA A 77 -33.81 -16.00 -19.98
N SER A 78 -33.59 -14.72 -20.39
CA SER A 78 -34.21 -14.00 -21.52
C SER A 78 -35.61 -13.37 -21.37
N VAL A 79 -35.72 -12.06 -21.64
CA VAL A 79 -36.35 -11.46 -22.84
C VAL A 79 -36.64 -9.95 -22.62
N MET A 80 -36.49 -9.23 -23.72
CA MET A 80 -36.67 -7.80 -24.01
C MET A 80 -38.03 -7.23 -23.61
N SER A 81 -38.10 -5.89 -23.44
CA SER A 81 -39.31 -5.16 -23.80
C SER A 81 -38.99 -3.73 -24.27
N SER A 82 -39.26 -3.51 -25.54
CA SER A 82 -39.34 -2.22 -26.22
C SER A 82 -40.73 -1.64 -25.96
N THR A 83 -40.85 -0.33 -25.72
CA THR A 83 -42.13 0.36 -25.92
C THR A 83 -41.85 1.75 -26.48
N ALA A 84 -42.21 1.91 -27.75
CA ALA A 84 -42.35 3.19 -28.43
C ALA A 84 -43.62 3.89 -27.93
N ILE A 85 -43.54 5.19 -27.70
CA ILE A 85 -44.70 6.09 -27.64
C ILE A 85 -44.39 7.30 -28.51
N ALA A 86 -45.39 7.64 -29.33
CA ALA A 86 -45.37 8.58 -30.43
C ALA A 86 -45.30 10.06 -30.02
N ASP A 87 -44.89 10.87 -31.00
CA ASP A 87 -44.82 12.34 -31.06
C ASP A 87 -46.08 13.09 -30.57
N PRO A 88 -45.89 14.37 -30.20
CA PRO A 88 -46.55 15.39 -31.01
C PRO A 88 -45.61 16.48 -31.55
N GLU A 89 -45.95 16.86 -32.78
CA GLU A 89 -45.46 17.91 -33.69
C GLU A 89 -45.22 19.30 -33.07
N PRO A 90 -44.13 20.01 -33.41
CA PRO A 90 -43.97 21.43 -33.06
C PRO A 90 -44.12 22.36 -34.29
N GLU A 91 -44.96 23.38 -34.14
CA GLU A 91 -45.10 24.52 -35.08
C GLU A 91 -43.80 25.36 -35.22
N PRO A 92 -43.59 26.07 -36.35
CA PRO A 92 -42.33 26.73 -36.65
C PRO A 92 -42.18 28.10 -35.95
N LYS A 93 -41.03 28.33 -35.30
CA LYS A 93 -40.57 29.64 -34.79
C LYS A 93 -39.48 30.22 -35.69
N PRO A 94 -39.32 31.57 -35.73
CA PRO A 94 -38.53 32.27 -36.74
C PRO A 94 -37.04 31.93 -36.63
N GLU A 95 -36.40 31.92 -37.79
CA GLU A 95 -35.02 31.48 -38.05
C GLU A 95 -34.01 32.13 -37.08
N ALA A 96 -33.50 31.32 -36.14
CA ALA A 96 -32.38 31.69 -35.29
C ALA A 96 -31.05 31.45 -36.03
N ASP A 97 -30.16 32.44 -36.02
CA ASP A 97 -28.82 32.35 -36.60
C ASP A 97 -28.08 31.08 -36.09
N PRO A 98 -27.77 30.10 -36.96
CA PRO A 98 -27.14 28.85 -36.56
C PRO A 98 -25.76 29.04 -35.92
N ALA A 99 -25.07 30.17 -36.16
CA ALA A 99 -23.81 30.50 -35.51
C ALA A 99 -24.01 30.93 -34.04
N ALA A 100 -25.10 31.64 -33.72
CA ALA A 100 -25.44 32.05 -32.37
C ALA A 100 -25.81 30.84 -31.48
N ALA A 101 -26.64 29.93 -32.01
CA ALA A 101 -27.02 28.69 -31.32
C ALA A 101 -25.82 27.79 -31.00
N LYS A 102 -24.83 27.74 -31.91
CA LYS A 102 -23.59 26.94 -31.72
C LYS A 102 -22.68 27.53 -30.64
N ARG A 103 -22.56 28.87 -30.55
CA ARG A 103 -21.81 29.56 -29.48
C ARG A 103 -22.45 29.37 -28.11
N GLU A 104 -23.77 29.45 -28.03
CA GLU A 104 -24.51 29.26 -26.77
C GLU A 104 -24.37 27.82 -26.24
N LYS A 105 -24.52 26.82 -27.10
CA LYS A 105 -24.30 25.40 -26.75
C LYS A 105 -22.87 25.12 -26.26
N ALA A 106 -21.86 25.76 -26.85
CA ALA A 106 -20.47 25.64 -26.42
C ALA A 106 -20.25 26.28 -25.02
N ARG A 107 -20.88 27.43 -24.75
CA ARG A 107 -20.80 28.14 -23.47
C ARG A 107 -21.50 27.36 -22.36
N LEU A 108 -22.68 26.80 -22.64
CA LEU A 108 -23.42 25.91 -21.72
C LEU A 108 -22.62 24.64 -21.38
N LYS A 109 -21.97 24.02 -22.37
CA LYS A 109 -21.10 22.84 -22.17
C LYS A 109 -19.90 23.18 -21.28
N LYS A 110 -19.29 24.36 -21.46
CA LYS A 110 -18.17 24.83 -20.63
C LYS A 110 -18.59 25.12 -19.19
N MET A 111 -19.75 25.76 -18.99
CA MET A 111 -20.32 25.99 -17.66
C MET A 111 -20.68 24.68 -16.95
N LYS A 112 -21.34 23.73 -17.63
CA LYS A 112 -21.64 22.41 -17.07
C LYS A 112 -20.37 21.63 -16.69
N LYS A 113 -19.30 21.70 -17.50
CA LYS A 113 -18.01 21.08 -17.16
C LYS A 113 -17.41 21.70 -15.90
N LYS A 114 -17.39 23.04 -15.80
CA LYS A 114 -16.86 23.75 -14.63
C LYS A 114 -17.68 23.47 -13.37
N GLN A 115 -19.02 23.43 -13.47
CA GLN A 115 -19.89 23.06 -12.35
C GLN A 115 -19.64 21.62 -11.90
N LYS A 116 -19.47 20.68 -12.83
CA LYS A 116 -19.14 19.29 -12.50
C LYS A 116 -17.77 19.18 -11.81
N GLU A 117 -16.74 19.87 -12.31
CA GLU A 117 -15.42 19.91 -11.68
C GLU A 117 -15.48 20.52 -10.27
N GLN A 118 -16.27 21.57 -10.07
CA GLN A 118 -16.49 22.17 -8.75
C GLN A 118 -17.24 21.24 -7.79
N GLN A 119 -18.26 20.52 -8.28
CA GLN A 119 -18.97 19.51 -7.50
C GLN A 119 -18.06 18.34 -7.13
N GLU A 120 -17.27 17.82 -8.08
CA GLU A 120 -16.28 16.77 -7.82
C GLU A 120 -15.24 17.22 -6.79
N GLN A 121 -14.74 18.45 -6.88
CA GLN A 121 -13.78 19.01 -5.93
C GLN A 121 -14.38 19.16 -4.53
N ALA A 122 -15.61 19.70 -4.44
CA ALA A 122 -16.31 19.85 -3.16
C ALA A 122 -16.63 18.50 -2.52
N GLN A 123 -16.93 17.49 -3.33
CA GLN A 123 -17.17 16.13 -2.84
C GLN A 123 -15.86 15.49 -2.32
N ILE A 124 -14.74 15.64 -3.04
CA ILE A 124 -13.42 15.17 -2.56
C ILE A 124 -13.03 15.85 -1.25
N GLU A 125 -13.26 17.15 -1.13
CA GLU A 125 -12.96 17.92 0.09
C GLU A 125 -13.85 17.48 1.26
N SER A 126 -15.14 17.27 1.01
CA SER A 126 -16.07 16.70 2.00
C SER A 126 -15.65 15.28 2.42
N ASP A 127 -15.26 14.42 1.48
CA ASP A 127 -14.86 13.04 1.77
C ASP A 127 -13.54 13.01 2.57
N MET A 128 -12.58 13.91 2.29
CA MET A 128 -11.34 14.05 3.07
C MET A 128 -11.59 14.65 4.46
N ALA A 129 -12.49 15.63 4.58
CA ALA A 129 -12.84 16.23 5.86
C ALA A 129 -13.57 15.24 6.79
N ASN A 130 -14.29 14.28 6.21
CA ASN A 130 -14.98 13.21 6.94
C ASN A 130 -14.17 11.91 7.01
N ALA A 131 -12.99 11.85 6.38
CA ALA A 131 -12.10 10.71 6.53
C ALA A 131 -11.55 10.72 7.96
N GLY A 132 -11.75 9.61 8.67
CA GLY A 132 -11.13 9.40 9.98
C GLY A 132 -9.60 9.43 9.90
N PRO A 133 -8.91 9.24 11.04
CA PRO A 133 -7.45 9.17 11.05
C PRO A 133 -6.96 8.10 10.08
N SER A 134 -5.86 8.38 9.40
CA SER A 134 -5.27 7.42 8.47
C SER A 134 -4.79 6.17 9.20
N ASN A 135 -4.78 5.02 8.53
CA ASN A 135 -4.27 3.77 9.12
C ASN A 135 -2.84 3.94 9.66
N ARG A 136 -2.01 4.76 8.99
CA ARG A 136 -0.66 5.13 9.42
C ARG A 136 -0.66 5.82 10.78
N GLU A 137 -1.52 6.83 10.97
CA GLU A 137 -1.61 7.58 12.21
C GLU A 137 -2.11 6.69 13.35
N VAL A 138 -3.17 5.91 13.10
CA VAL A 138 -3.72 4.96 14.08
C VAL A 138 -2.65 3.95 14.52
N GLU A 139 -1.88 3.40 13.58
CA GLU A 139 -0.82 2.45 13.89
C GLU A 139 0.36 3.09 14.62
N SER A 140 0.79 4.28 14.19
CA SER A 140 1.89 5.01 14.84
C SER A 140 1.52 5.38 16.28
N ASP A 141 0.29 5.85 16.51
CA ASP A 141 -0.22 6.15 17.83
C ASP A 141 -0.32 4.90 18.70
N ALA A 142 -0.74 3.76 18.14
CA ALA A 142 -0.74 2.48 18.84
C ALA A 142 0.68 2.06 19.24
N ILE A 143 1.66 2.13 18.34
CA ILE A 143 3.06 1.83 18.64
C ILE A 143 3.56 2.71 19.78
N ILE A 144 3.32 4.02 19.71
CA ILE A 144 3.78 4.99 20.72
C ILE A 144 3.12 4.76 22.08
N SER A 145 1.81 4.52 22.09
CA SER A 145 1.02 4.38 23.33
C SER A 145 1.24 3.03 24.00
N GLU A 146 1.11 1.91 23.28
CA GLU A 146 1.23 0.56 23.83
C GLU A 146 2.65 0.25 24.32
N ASN A 147 3.67 0.86 23.70
CA ASN A 147 5.07 0.70 24.09
C ASN A 147 5.60 1.83 24.98
N LYS A 148 4.71 2.70 25.49
CA LYS A 148 5.04 3.73 26.49
C LYS A 148 6.21 4.63 26.06
N PHE A 149 6.25 5.05 24.79
CA PHE A 149 7.36 5.86 24.25
C PHE A 149 7.57 7.15 25.05
N ARG A 150 6.47 7.76 25.53
CA ARG A 150 6.54 8.98 26.36
C ARG A 150 7.26 8.76 27.69
N GLU A 151 6.99 7.64 28.36
CA GLU A 151 7.63 7.29 29.64
C GLU A 151 9.11 6.95 29.46
N ASN A 152 9.45 6.34 28.32
CA ASN A 152 10.81 5.89 28.00
C ASN A 152 11.64 6.93 27.21
N ASN A 153 11.13 8.15 27.03
CA ASN A 153 11.76 9.21 26.26
C ASN A 153 12.15 8.80 24.81
N LEU A 154 11.29 8.02 24.14
CA LEU A 154 11.49 7.52 22.78
C LEU A 154 10.66 8.30 21.75
N GLU A 155 11.14 8.32 20.52
CA GLU A 155 10.41 8.79 19.34
C GLU A 155 10.72 7.96 18.09
N ILE A 156 9.78 7.98 17.15
CA ILE A 156 9.97 7.40 15.81
C ILE A 156 10.59 8.47 14.90
N MET A 157 11.69 8.13 14.24
CA MET A 157 12.25 8.90 13.14
C MET A 157 12.00 8.16 11.83
N ASP A 158 11.35 8.87 10.90
CA ASP A 158 11.09 8.35 9.56
C ASP A 158 12.36 8.15 8.75
N VAL A 159 12.41 7.00 8.05
CA VAL A 159 13.33 6.77 6.95
C VAL A 159 12.55 6.79 5.62
N GLU A 160 13.28 6.88 4.51
CA GLU A 160 12.68 6.87 3.18
C GLU A 160 11.82 5.62 2.95
N ALA A 161 10.62 5.83 2.40
CA ALA A 161 9.60 4.83 2.12
C ALA A 161 9.89 4.02 0.84
N ASP A 162 11.01 3.31 0.84
CA ASP A 162 11.47 2.49 -0.29
C ASP A 162 11.71 1.04 0.13
N GLY A 163 12.15 0.20 -0.81
CA GLY A 163 12.47 -1.19 -0.52
C GLY A 163 13.73 -1.40 0.32
N HIS A 164 14.33 -0.32 0.84
CA HIS A 164 15.53 -0.36 1.69
C HIS A 164 15.25 0.08 3.12
N CYS A 165 14.00 0.37 3.50
CA CYS A 165 13.63 0.94 4.80
C CYS A 165 14.24 0.20 6.01
N LEU A 166 14.21 -1.13 6.03
CA LEU A 166 14.85 -1.95 7.08
C LEU A 166 16.35 -1.64 7.19
N TYR A 167 17.06 -1.72 6.07
CA TYR A 167 18.50 -1.52 6.01
C TYR A 167 18.89 -0.06 6.33
N ARG A 168 18.05 0.92 5.95
CA ARG A 168 18.22 2.32 6.32
C ARG A 168 18.04 2.54 7.81
N ALA A 169 17.02 1.92 8.41
CA ALA A 169 16.76 2.02 9.84
C ALA A 169 17.92 1.44 10.66
N ILE A 170 18.47 0.30 10.25
CA ILE A 170 19.67 -0.28 10.88
C ILE A 170 20.92 0.58 10.58
N GLY A 171 21.08 1.04 9.34
CA GLY A 171 22.20 1.87 8.89
C GLY A 171 22.34 3.17 9.66
N HIS A 172 21.23 3.75 10.13
CA HIS A 172 21.23 4.91 11.01
C HIS A 172 22.12 4.72 12.25
N TYR A 173 22.00 3.59 12.95
CA TYR A 173 22.79 3.30 14.15
C TYR A 173 24.26 2.98 13.85
N LEU A 174 24.52 2.45 12.66
CA LEU A 174 25.87 2.07 12.24
C LEU A 174 26.61 3.22 11.54
N SER A 175 25.93 4.35 11.29
CA SER A 175 26.42 5.40 10.40
C SER A 175 26.84 4.84 9.03
N LYS A 176 26.01 3.96 8.47
CA LYS A 176 26.24 3.23 7.21
C LYS A 176 25.12 3.44 6.19
N SER A 177 25.46 3.34 4.92
CA SER A 177 24.46 3.33 3.84
C SER A 177 23.67 2.01 3.84
N HIS A 178 22.50 2.00 3.20
CA HIS A 178 21.71 0.77 3.12
C HIS A 178 22.41 -0.34 2.32
N GLU A 179 23.24 0.01 1.35
CA GLU A 179 24.07 -0.94 0.59
C GLU A 179 25.11 -1.61 1.48
N GLU A 180 25.79 -0.84 2.33
CA GLU A 180 26.76 -1.42 3.28
C GLU A 180 26.07 -2.38 4.25
N VAL A 181 24.88 -2.02 4.76
CA VAL A 181 24.10 -2.89 5.66
C VAL A 181 23.62 -4.16 4.94
N ARG A 182 23.22 -4.06 3.66
CA ARG A 182 22.89 -5.22 2.82
C ARG A 182 24.08 -6.17 2.65
N VAL A 183 25.27 -5.62 2.45
CA VAL A 183 26.50 -6.41 2.35
C VAL A 183 26.79 -7.13 3.68
N LEU A 184 26.60 -6.46 4.82
CA LEU A 184 26.76 -7.09 6.14
C LEU A 184 25.75 -8.24 6.36
N ALA A 185 24.46 -8.01 6.07
CA ALA A 185 23.43 -9.04 6.18
C ALA A 185 23.74 -10.25 5.29
N ALA A 186 24.01 -10.00 4.00
CA ALA A 186 24.31 -11.05 3.03
C ALA A 186 25.60 -11.81 3.37
N GLY A 187 26.64 -11.12 3.84
CA GLY A 187 27.89 -11.77 4.26
C GLY A 187 27.70 -12.70 5.45
N PHE A 188 26.85 -12.31 6.41
CA PHE A 188 26.52 -13.18 7.53
C PHE A 188 25.68 -14.38 7.10
N LEU A 189 24.66 -14.18 6.27
CA LEU A 189 23.85 -15.26 5.69
C LEU A 189 24.74 -16.28 4.97
N GLU A 190 25.61 -15.82 4.06
CA GLU A 190 26.51 -16.67 3.28
C GLU A 190 27.44 -17.51 4.15
N SER A 191 27.94 -16.92 5.25
CA SER A 191 28.87 -17.61 6.16
C SER A 191 28.18 -18.60 7.11
N ASN A 192 26.84 -18.63 7.15
CA ASN A 192 26.05 -19.40 8.12
C ASN A 192 24.87 -20.12 7.46
N SER A 193 25.00 -20.51 6.18
CA SER A 193 23.91 -21.05 5.34
C SER A 193 23.03 -22.08 6.06
N ASP A 194 23.63 -23.05 6.75
CA ASP A 194 22.93 -24.15 7.40
C ASP A 194 21.88 -23.68 8.44
N SER A 195 22.10 -22.51 9.04
CA SER A 195 21.19 -21.92 10.03
C SER A 195 20.05 -21.12 9.40
N PHE A 196 20.12 -20.81 8.10
CA PHE A 196 19.14 -19.95 7.41
C PHE A 196 18.39 -20.67 6.29
N THR A 197 19.03 -21.62 5.59
CA THR A 197 18.41 -22.41 4.51
C THR A 197 17.07 -23.05 4.90
N PRO A 198 16.87 -23.61 6.11
CA PRO A 198 15.60 -24.21 6.49
C PRO A 198 14.40 -23.25 6.54
N PHE A 199 14.66 -21.95 6.53
CA PHE A 199 13.63 -20.90 6.62
C PHE A 199 13.29 -20.25 5.27
N LEU A 200 13.97 -20.63 4.19
CA LEU A 200 13.63 -20.16 2.85
C LEU A 200 12.40 -20.91 2.31
N SER A 201 11.54 -20.18 1.62
CA SER A 201 10.41 -20.72 0.89
C SER A 201 10.78 -21.07 -0.55
N GLU A 202 9.90 -21.80 -1.25
CA GLU A 202 10.09 -22.07 -2.68
C GLU A 202 10.13 -20.78 -3.54
N GLU A 203 9.48 -19.70 -3.08
CA GLU A 203 9.44 -18.41 -3.79
C GLU A 203 10.77 -17.63 -3.69
N ASP A 204 11.59 -17.93 -2.67
CA ASP A 204 12.87 -17.26 -2.44
C ASP A 204 13.94 -17.70 -3.45
N GLY A 205 13.80 -18.91 -4.00
CA GLY A 205 14.75 -19.55 -4.89
C GLY A 205 15.82 -20.34 -4.13
N THR A 206 16.96 -20.55 -4.77
CA THR A 206 18.13 -21.14 -4.10
C THR A 206 18.70 -20.21 -3.03
N PHE A 207 19.42 -20.76 -2.05
CA PHE A 207 20.04 -19.95 -1.00
C PHE A 207 21.00 -18.90 -1.56
N GLU A 208 21.77 -19.26 -2.59
CA GLU A 208 22.70 -18.37 -3.27
C GLU A 208 21.97 -17.22 -3.99
N GLU A 209 20.82 -17.49 -4.62
CA GLU A 209 19.97 -16.46 -5.24
C GLU A 209 19.37 -15.53 -4.20
N TYR A 210 18.90 -16.08 -3.07
CA TYR A 210 18.38 -15.31 -1.94
C TYR A 210 19.44 -14.34 -1.40
N VAL A 211 20.64 -14.85 -1.08
CA VAL A 211 21.75 -14.01 -0.59
C VAL A 211 22.14 -12.95 -1.61
N ALA A 212 22.13 -13.28 -2.91
CA ALA A 212 22.41 -12.32 -3.97
C ALA A 212 21.34 -11.20 -4.04
N LYS A 213 20.06 -11.54 -3.88
CA LYS A 213 18.95 -10.59 -3.78
C LYS A 213 19.14 -9.66 -2.57
N VAL A 214 19.33 -10.21 -1.36
CA VAL A 214 19.60 -9.44 -0.14
C VAL A 214 20.72 -8.43 -0.37
N ARG A 215 21.83 -8.88 -0.98
CA ARG A 215 23.04 -8.07 -1.20
C ARG A 215 22.86 -6.92 -2.19
N LYS A 216 22.11 -7.11 -3.28
CA LYS A 216 22.16 -6.21 -4.45
C LYS A 216 20.81 -5.67 -4.93
N SER A 217 19.68 -6.19 -4.46
CA SER A 217 18.36 -5.79 -4.92
C SER A 217 17.76 -4.69 -4.04
N ALA A 218 16.55 -4.25 -4.42
CA ALA A 218 15.68 -3.41 -3.61
C ALA A 218 14.51 -4.20 -3.00
N GLU A 219 14.62 -5.53 -2.93
CA GLU A 219 13.64 -6.36 -2.25
C GLU A 219 13.64 -6.05 -0.75
N TRP A 220 12.44 -6.12 -0.16
CA TRP A 220 12.23 -5.81 1.24
C TRP A 220 12.95 -6.84 2.10
N GLY A 221 13.64 -6.36 3.13
CA GLY A 221 14.19 -7.26 4.15
C GLY A 221 13.14 -7.60 5.19
N GLY A 222 13.34 -8.72 5.88
CA GLY A 222 12.46 -9.17 6.94
C GLY A 222 13.23 -9.77 8.12
N GLU A 223 12.65 -10.82 8.69
CA GLU A 223 13.15 -11.43 9.91
C GLU A 223 14.52 -12.11 9.74
N LEU A 224 14.77 -12.74 8.58
CA LEU A 224 16.06 -13.39 8.29
C LEU A 224 17.20 -12.39 8.24
N GLU A 225 17.00 -11.24 7.58
CA GLU A 225 18.00 -10.16 7.54
C GLU A 225 18.24 -9.59 8.93
N LEU A 226 17.19 -9.38 9.74
CA LEU A 226 17.35 -8.86 11.10
C LEU A 226 18.10 -9.86 11.99
N ARG A 227 17.81 -11.17 11.87
CA ARG A 227 18.58 -12.21 12.56
C ARG A 227 20.03 -12.22 12.11
N ALA A 228 20.29 -12.13 10.80
CA ALA A 228 21.64 -12.09 10.26
C ALA A 228 22.41 -10.85 10.74
N LEU A 229 21.77 -9.68 10.72
CA LEU A 229 22.35 -8.42 11.20
C LEU A 229 22.59 -8.45 12.70
N SER A 230 21.64 -8.93 13.50
CA SER A 230 21.79 -9.03 14.95
C SER A 230 22.99 -9.91 15.33
N ASN A 231 23.11 -11.09 14.71
CA ASN A 231 24.22 -11.99 14.97
C ASN A 231 25.56 -11.47 14.42
N GLY A 232 25.57 -10.90 13.21
CA GLY A 232 26.77 -10.35 12.60
C GLY A 232 27.32 -9.13 13.34
N LEU A 233 26.43 -8.28 13.89
CA LEU A 233 26.79 -7.10 14.68
C LEU A 233 27.01 -7.44 16.17
N LYS A 234 26.60 -8.64 16.61
CA LYS A 234 26.54 -9.05 18.02
C LYS A 234 25.76 -8.06 18.89
N ARG A 235 24.64 -7.58 18.34
CA ARG A 235 23.79 -6.56 18.97
C ARG A 235 22.35 -7.01 18.94
N ARG A 236 21.64 -6.76 20.03
CA ARG A 236 20.20 -7.00 20.13
C ARG A 236 19.45 -6.01 19.24
N ILE A 237 18.41 -6.49 18.55
CA ILE A 237 17.47 -5.63 17.81
C ILE A 237 16.11 -5.72 18.49
N LYS A 238 15.57 -4.56 18.85
CA LYS A 238 14.25 -4.40 19.47
C LYS A 238 13.29 -3.78 18.46
N ILE A 239 12.22 -4.49 18.15
CA ILE A 239 11.24 -4.13 17.13
C ILE A 239 9.93 -3.78 17.82
N TYR A 240 9.61 -2.49 17.83
CA TYR A 240 8.33 -1.98 18.33
C TYR A 240 7.26 -2.10 17.25
N ASN A 241 6.13 -2.71 17.57
CA ASN A 241 4.96 -2.76 16.70
C ASN A 241 3.72 -2.30 17.49
N SER A 242 2.53 -2.39 16.90
CA SER A 242 1.28 -1.99 17.56
C SER A 242 0.87 -2.90 18.73
N SER A 243 1.64 -3.95 19.03
CA SER A 243 1.46 -4.78 20.23
C SER A 243 2.17 -4.18 21.43
N LYS A 244 1.71 -4.58 22.62
CA LYS A 244 2.29 -4.19 23.93
C LYS A 244 3.69 -4.75 24.18
N THR A 245 4.04 -5.83 23.49
CA THR A 245 5.32 -6.54 23.68
C THR A 245 6.14 -6.39 22.41
N PRO A 246 7.26 -5.64 22.44
CA PRO A 246 8.20 -5.57 21.33
C PRO A 246 8.76 -6.95 21.00
N ILE A 247 9.05 -7.18 19.72
CA ILE A 247 9.77 -8.38 19.28
C ILE A 247 11.26 -8.16 19.52
N MET A 248 11.92 -9.17 20.09
CA MET A 248 13.35 -9.14 20.38
C MET A 248 14.08 -10.12 19.46
N ILE A 249 15.13 -9.65 18.79
CA ILE A 249 16.04 -10.48 18.01
C ILE A 249 17.43 -10.39 18.64
N GLY A 250 18.05 -11.55 18.86
CA GLY A 250 19.36 -11.64 19.51
C GLY A 250 19.29 -11.38 21.01
N GLU A 251 18.31 -11.97 21.70
CA GLU A 251 18.12 -11.86 23.16
C GLU A 251 19.34 -12.33 23.98
N SER A 252 20.22 -13.13 23.38
CA SER A 252 21.50 -13.53 23.96
C SER A 252 22.52 -12.39 24.05
N PHE A 253 22.33 -11.31 23.30
CA PHE A 253 23.18 -10.11 23.36
C PHE A 253 22.67 -9.13 24.43
N GLY A 254 23.60 -8.35 24.98
CA GLY A 254 23.28 -7.35 25.99
C GLY A 254 22.32 -6.26 25.50
N GLU A 255 21.74 -5.54 26.45
CA GLU A 255 20.86 -4.38 26.18
C GLU A 255 21.66 -3.12 25.83
N GLU A 256 22.95 -3.13 26.18
CA GLU A 256 23.95 -2.12 25.87
C GLU A 256 24.01 -1.94 24.35
N ASP A 257 23.80 -0.71 23.88
CA ASP A 257 23.83 -0.39 22.45
C ASP A 257 22.81 -1.22 21.62
N GLU A 258 21.63 -1.52 22.15
CA GLU A 258 20.58 -2.19 21.36
C GLU A 258 20.08 -1.33 20.19
N LEU A 259 19.79 -1.97 19.06
CA LEU A 259 19.23 -1.33 17.87
C LEU A 259 17.70 -1.30 17.98
N LYS A 260 17.09 -0.12 18.01
CA LYS A 260 15.64 0.04 18.17
C LYS A 260 14.99 0.47 16.87
N VAL A 261 14.02 -0.30 16.39
CA VAL A 261 13.25 0.00 15.18
C VAL A 261 11.77 -0.12 15.45
N SER A 262 10.94 0.58 14.68
CA SER A 262 9.49 0.37 14.69
C SER A 262 9.06 -0.26 13.38
N TYR A 263 8.22 -1.30 13.45
CA TYR A 263 7.59 -1.95 12.32
C TYR A 263 6.13 -1.52 12.21
N HIS A 264 5.75 -1.13 11.00
CA HIS A 264 4.43 -0.60 10.67
C HIS A 264 3.87 -1.40 9.50
N ARG A 265 2.70 -2.01 9.67
CA ARG A 265 2.03 -2.81 8.62
C ARG A 265 1.28 -1.94 7.61
N TYR A 266 0.85 -0.75 8.01
CA TYR A 266 0.00 0.15 7.23
C TYR A 266 0.61 1.55 7.06
N TYR A 267 1.94 1.67 7.13
CA TYR A 267 2.62 2.97 7.14
C TYR A 267 2.39 3.79 5.86
N TYR A 268 2.37 3.09 4.72
CA TYR A 268 2.08 3.66 3.42
C TYR A 268 1.13 2.74 2.65
N ASP A 269 0.54 3.24 1.56
CA ASP A 269 -0.33 2.43 0.68
C ASP A 269 0.38 1.18 0.12
N LEU A 270 1.72 1.17 0.18
CA LEU A 270 2.59 0.09 -0.26
C LEU A 270 2.68 -1.06 0.75
N GLY A 271 2.32 -0.86 2.02
CA GLY A 271 2.31 -1.90 3.05
C GLY A 271 3.35 -1.68 4.16
N GLU A 272 4.12 -2.72 4.43
CA GLU A 272 5.05 -2.80 5.56
C GLU A 272 6.21 -1.81 5.48
N HIS A 273 6.65 -1.30 6.63
CA HIS A 273 7.73 -0.32 6.70
C HIS A 273 8.45 -0.32 8.05
N TYR A 274 9.77 -0.10 8.02
CA TYR A 274 10.60 0.06 9.22
C TYR A 274 11.06 1.50 9.37
N ASN A 275 11.03 2.00 10.60
CA ASN A 275 11.59 3.29 10.98
C ASN A 275 12.55 3.15 12.16
N VAL A 276 13.34 4.19 12.42
CA VAL A 276 14.25 4.25 13.56
C VAL A 276 13.48 4.64 14.82
N VAL A 277 13.77 4.01 15.96
CA VAL A 277 13.25 4.44 17.27
C VAL A 277 14.41 4.96 18.12
N ARG A 278 14.52 6.26 18.30
CA ARG A 278 15.62 6.88 19.05
C ARG A 278 15.15 7.54 20.34
N ASN A 279 16.10 7.86 21.21
CA ASN A 279 15.82 8.75 22.34
C ASN A 279 15.49 10.15 21.81
N LYS A 280 14.49 10.82 22.39
CA LYS A 280 14.26 12.23 22.12
C LYS A 280 15.45 13.03 22.60
N VAL A 281 16.01 13.84 21.70
CA VAL A 281 16.99 14.86 22.07
C VAL A 281 16.21 15.92 22.85
N GLY A 282 16.56 16.09 24.12
CA GLY A 282 15.87 17.04 25.01
C GLY A 282 15.87 18.45 24.43
N VAL A 283 14.73 19.12 24.53
CA VAL A 283 14.63 20.59 24.47
C VAL A 283 14.98 21.13 25.86
#